data_AF-A0A1A8X261-F1
#
_entry.id   AF-A0A1A8X261-F1
#
_cell.length_a   1.000
_cell.length_b   1.000
_cell.length_c   1.000
_cell.angle_alpha   90.00
_cell.angle_beta   90.00
_cell.angle_gamma   90.00
#
_symmetry.space_group_name_H-M   'P 1'
#
loop_
_entity.id
_entity.type
_entity.pdbx_description
1 polymer ?
#
loop_
_entity_poly.entity_id
_entity_poly.type
_entity_poly.pdbx_seq_one_letter_code
_entity_poly.pdbx_strand_id
1 'polypeptide(L)'
;MASNTLFEDRFVISSVDNSKFEKVSRIKAKSTGYDAELILDVHSELFRVEEKKAIYLALQDKILGNHDNQTWEHNENITLNNIEYIMSGRIFKFEELSSERRTVYASFGGLMMALTADKQFIGDLEIDMKIYLLTKSDSKRVKRNQGSSELSKAGRKLEIYSHRREIQQSIHQEEE
;
A
#
# COMPACT_ATOMS: atom_id res chain seq x y z
N MET A 1 -8.21 3.11 19.77
CA MET A 1 -8.26 4.28 18.87
C MET A 1 -8.15 3.76 17.45
N ALA A 2 -9.22 3.89 16.66
CA ALA A 2 -9.35 3.25 15.36
C ALA A 2 -8.34 3.82 14.35
N SER A 3 -7.72 2.96 13.55
CA SER A 3 -6.94 3.38 12.38
C SER A 3 -7.86 4.13 11.42
N ASN A 4 -7.56 5.42 11.16
CA ASN A 4 -8.36 6.25 10.26
C ASN A 4 -8.08 5.85 8.80
N THR A 5 -8.85 4.87 8.32
CA THR A 5 -8.72 4.36 6.95
C THR A 5 -9.54 5.25 6.04
N LEU A 6 -8.85 5.97 5.15
CA LEU A 6 -9.44 6.92 4.22
C LEU A 6 -10.08 6.22 3.02
N PHE A 7 -9.51 5.08 2.64
CA PHE A 7 -10.01 4.22 1.57
C PHE A 7 -9.47 2.82 1.76
N GLU A 8 -10.29 1.80 1.55
CA GLU A 8 -9.81 0.43 1.46
C GLU A 8 -10.63 -0.36 0.45
N ASP A 9 -9.97 -1.18 -0.37
CA ASP A 9 -10.68 -2.07 -1.29
C ASP A 9 -9.79 -3.23 -1.71
N ARG A 10 -10.44 -4.24 -2.30
CA ARG A 10 -9.80 -5.36 -2.96
C ARG A 10 -9.81 -5.13 -4.46
N PHE A 11 -8.63 -5.19 -5.06
CA PHE A 11 -8.41 -5.01 -6.50
C PHE A 11 -7.95 -6.30 -7.15
N VAL A 12 -8.47 -6.61 -8.34
CA VAL A 12 -7.99 -7.69 -9.21
C VAL A 12 -7.08 -7.07 -10.27
N ILE A 13 -5.84 -7.54 -10.35
CA ILE A 13 -4.83 -7.07 -11.28
C ILE A 13 -5.22 -7.51 -12.69
N SER A 14 -5.44 -6.56 -13.59
CA SER A 14 -5.77 -6.82 -15.00
C SER A 14 -4.53 -6.92 -15.87
N SER A 15 -3.46 -6.18 -15.55
CA SER A 15 -2.20 -6.20 -16.31
C SER A 15 -1.02 -5.79 -15.44
N VAL A 16 0.17 -6.30 -15.77
CA VAL A 16 1.45 -5.93 -15.15
C VAL A 16 2.45 -5.53 -16.24
N ASP A 17 3.00 -4.32 -16.18
CA ASP A 17 4.02 -3.82 -17.11
C ASP A 17 5.36 -3.57 -16.40
N ASN A 18 6.38 -4.33 -16.79
CA ASN A 18 7.75 -4.28 -16.25
C ASN A 18 8.77 -3.89 -17.31
N SER A 19 8.32 -3.35 -18.46
CA SER A 19 9.18 -3.10 -19.61
C SER A 19 10.08 -1.88 -19.47
N LYS A 20 9.68 -0.90 -18.65
CA LYS A 20 10.35 0.40 -18.54
C LYS A 20 11.48 0.43 -17.52
N PHE A 21 11.35 -0.37 -16.45
CA PHE A 21 12.24 -0.34 -15.30
C PHE A 21 12.44 -1.75 -14.77
N GLU A 22 13.69 -2.11 -14.47
CA GLU A 22 14.04 -3.46 -14.02
C GLU A 22 13.37 -3.83 -12.69
N LYS A 23 13.29 -2.86 -11.75
CA LYS A 23 12.81 -3.07 -10.38
C LYS A 23 11.43 -2.49 -10.09
N VAL A 24 10.75 -1.93 -11.08
CA VAL A 24 9.42 -1.34 -10.92
C VAL A 24 8.43 -1.99 -11.84
N SER A 25 7.32 -2.46 -11.28
CA SER A 25 6.17 -2.97 -12.01
C SER A 25 5.06 -1.93 -11.96
N ARG A 26 4.47 -1.60 -13.11
CA ARG A 26 3.22 -0.83 -13.17
C ARG A 26 2.05 -1.79 -13.26
N ILE A 27 1.24 -1.86 -12.22
CA ILE A 27 0.01 -2.65 -12.22
C ILE A 27 -1.18 -1.79 -12.63
N LYS A 28 -2.10 -2.38 -13.41
CA LYS A 28 -3.46 -1.89 -13.56
C LYS A 28 -4.39 -2.88 -12.90
N ALA A 29 -5.34 -2.40 -12.11
CA ALA A 29 -6.24 -3.26 -11.37
C ALA A 29 -7.64 -2.63 -11.27
N LYS A 30 -8.65 -3.50 -11.15
CA LYS A 30 -10.05 -3.09 -10.97
C LYS A 30 -10.57 -3.55 -9.62
N SER A 31 -11.29 -2.66 -8.96
CA SER A 31 -11.98 -2.92 -7.71
C SER A 31 -12.99 -4.06 -7.85
N THR A 32 -13.21 -4.75 -6.73
CA THR A 32 -14.29 -5.73 -6.58
C THR A 32 -15.46 -5.20 -5.75
N GLY A 33 -15.29 -4.09 -5.04
CA GLY A 33 -16.31 -3.48 -4.17
C GLY A 33 -16.87 -2.17 -4.73
N TYR A 34 -16.03 -1.15 -4.83
CA TYR A 34 -16.45 0.24 -5.08
C TYR A 34 -16.39 0.71 -6.55
N ASP A 35 -16.25 -0.21 -7.52
CA ASP A 35 -16.11 0.15 -8.95
C ASP A 35 -14.98 1.18 -9.21
N ALA A 36 -13.89 1.05 -8.45
CA ALA A 36 -12.69 1.86 -8.61
C ALA A 36 -11.69 1.23 -9.61
N GLU A 37 -10.88 2.08 -10.24
CA GLU A 37 -9.75 1.68 -11.08
C GLU A 37 -8.44 2.16 -10.46
N LEU A 38 -7.43 1.30 -10.48
CA LEU A 38 -6.13 1.56 -9.89
C LEU A 38 -5.02 1.39 -10.92
N ILE A 39 -4.15 2.37 -11.02
CA ILE A 39 -2.83 2.26 -11.63
C ILE A 39 -1.80 2.52 -10.53
N LEU A 40 -0.87 1.60 -10.32
CA LEU A 40 0.09 1.69 -9.22
C LEU A 40 1.47 1.18 -9.65
N ASP A 41 2.50 1.96 -9.38
CA ASP A 41 3.89 1.52 -9.46
C ASP A 41 4.29 0.84 -8.15
N VAL A 42 4.88 -0.35 -8.24
CA VAL A 42 5.37 -1.12 -7.08
C VAL A 42 6.79 -1.61 -7.30
N HIS A 43 7.55 -1.76 -6.22
CA HIS A 43 8.89 -2.35 -6.31
C HIS A 43 8.79 -3.88 -6.48
N SER A 44 9.11 -4.37 -7.68
CA SER A 44 8.85 -5.75 -8.14
C SER A 44 9.51 -6.84 -7.28
N GLU A 45 10.68 -6.54 -6.71
CA GLU A 45 11.41 -7.50 -5.85
C GLU A 45 10.79 -7.62 -4.45
N LEU A 46 10.22 -6.53 -3.93
CA LEU A 46 9.67 -6.47 -2.58
C LEU A 46 8.22 -6.95 -2.55
N PHE A 47 7.44 -6.57 -3.57
CA PHE A 47 6.03 -6.91 -3.68
C PHE A 47 5.74 -7.58 -5.02
N ARG A 48 5.73 -8.92 -5.01
CA ARG A 48 5.47 -9.70 -6.21
C ARG A 48 4.00 -9.63 -6.59
N VAL A 49 3.75 -9.10 -7.77
CA VAL A 49 2.42 -8.94 -8.37
C VAL A 49 2.29 -9.84 -9.60
N GLU A 50 1.10 -10.40 -9.80
CA GLU A 50 0.78 -11.25 -10.94
C GLU A 50 -0.61 -10.91 -11.47
N GLU A 51 -0.79 -10.99 -12.79
CA GLU A 51 -2.09 -10.79 -13.42
C GLU A 51 -3.13 -11.78 -12.88
N LYS A 52 -4.40 -11.34 -12.86
CA LYS A 52 -5.57 -12.09 -12.38
C LYS A 52 -5.54 -12.44 -10.89
N LYS A 53 -4.48 -12.06 -10.15
CA LYS A 53 -4.48 -12.12 -8.68
C LYS A 53 -5.13 -10.89 -8.09
N ALA A 54 -5.65 -11.06 -6.88
CA ALA A 54 -6.19 -9.96 -6.10
C ALA A 54 -5.17 -9.45 -5.10
N ILE A 55 -5.23 -8.14 -4.83
CA ILE A 55 -4.52 -7.46 -3.75
C ILE A 55 -5.54 -6.72 -2.90
N TYR A 56 -5.25 -6.60 -1.62
CA TYR A 56 -5.94 -5.67 -0.74
C TYR A 56 -5.12 -4.39 -0.65
N LEU A 57 -5.76 -3.24 -0.79
CA LEU A 57 -5.14 -1.93 -0.69
C LEU A 57 -5.91 -1.08 0.31
N ALA A 58 -5.19 -0.37 1.17
CA ALA A 58 -5.72 0.64 2.07
C ALA A 58 -4.88 1.92 2.00
N LEU A 59 -5.55 3.07 2.10
CA LEU A 59 -4.97 4.40 2.25
C LEU A 59 -5.27 4.94 3.65
N GLN A 60 -4.25 5.47 4.33
CA GLN A 60 -4.35 6.02 5.67
C GLN A 60 -3.59 7.35 5.77
N ASP A 61 -4.07 8.26 6.63
CA ASP A 61 -3.36 9.51 6.96
C ASP A 61 -2.25 9.30 7.99
N LYS A 62 -2.36 8.24 8.80
CA LYS A 62 -1.47 7.91 9.92
C LYS A 62 -1.28 6.40 10.02
N ILE A 63 -0.04 5.98 10.20
CA ILE A 63 0.28 4.60 10.62
C ILE A 63 0.27 4.58 12.15
N LEU A 64 -0.61 3.79 12.76
CA LEU A 64 -0.61 3.59 14.20
C LEU A 64 0.75 3.02 14.65
N GLY A 65 1.50 3.84 15.40
CA GLY A 65 2.87 3.58 15.82
C GLY A 65 3.61 4.83 16.29
N ASN A 66 3.08 6.03 16.02
CA ASN A 66 3.62 7.28 16.52
C ASN A 66 2.57 8.00 17.36
N HIS A 67 2.45 7.60 18.63
CA HIS A 67 2.02 8.54 19.66
C HIS A 67 3.28 9.20 20.18
N ASP A 68 3.34 10.52 20.06
CA ASP A 68 4.21 11.38 20.85
C ASP A 68 4.26 10.85 22.29
N ASN A 69 5.47 10.60 22.77
CA ASN A 69 5.79 10.20 24.13
C ASN A 69 5.28 8.82 24.62
N GLN A 70 6.28 8.04 25.03
CA GLN A 70 6.25 6.92 25.96
C GLN A 70 5.94 5.54 25.38
N THR A 71 6.96 4.69 25.52
CA THR A 71 6.91 3.23 25.53
C THR A 71 6.46 2.58 24.23
N TRP A 72 7.45 2.00 23.54
CA TRP A 72 7.28 0.94 22.55
C TRP A 72 6.73 -0.33 23.21
N GLU A 73 5.59 -0.22 23.88
CA GLU A 73 4.82 -1.39 24.22
C GLU A 73 4.36 -2.02 22.93
N HIS A 74 4.58 -3.33 22.86
CA HIS A 74 4.15 -4.26 21.84
C HIS A 74 2.62 -4.23 21.74
N ASN A 75 2.03 -3.10 21.34
CA ASN A 75 0.64 -3.06 20.94
C ASN A 75 0.60 -3.69 19.57
N GLU A 76 0.28 -4.98 19.60
CA GLU A 76 -0.01 -5.85 18.48
C GLU A 76 -1.13 -5.21 17.66
N ASN A 77 -0.79 -4.26 16.79
CA ASN A 77 -1.72 -3.71 15.82
C ASN A 77 -2.01 -4.85 14.81
N ILE A 78 -3.06 -5.62 15.12
CA ILE A 78 -3.55 -6.77 14.35
C ILE A 78 -3.72 -6.43 12.86
N THR A 79 -3.95 -5.15 12.54
CA THR A 79 -4.08 -4.63 11.16
C THR A 79 -2.75 -4.59 10.40
N LEU A 80 -1.62 -4.28 11.03
CA LEU A 80 -0.30 -4.19 10.37
C LEU A 80 0.38 -5.56 10.19
N ASN A 81 0.08 -6.53 11.06
CA ASN A 81 0.70 -7.86 11.02
C ASN A 81 0.47 -8.62 9.71
N ASN A 82 -0.57 -8.24 8.95
CA ASN A 82 -0.93 -8.88 7.68
C ASN A 82 -0.57 -8.03 6.46
N ILE A 83 0.04 -6.86 6.62
CA ILE A 83 0.45 -5.99 5.52
C ILE A 83 1.83 -6.40 5.04
N GLU A 84 1.97 -6.60 3.73
CA GLU A 84 3.21 -7.11 3.13
C GLU A 84 4.08 -5.98 2.58
N TYR A 85 3.45 -4.87 2.18
CA TYR A 85 4.14 -3.76 1.53
C TYR A 85 3.49 -2.43 1.92
N ILE A 86 4.32 -1.43 2.25
CA ILE A 86 3.90 -0.10 2.71
C ILE A 86 4.68 0.96 1.92
N MET A 87 3.99 2.00 1.49
CA MET A 87 4.60 3.18 0.90
C MET A 87 4.10 4.46 1.59
N SER A 88 5.00 5.43 1.78
CA SER A 88 4.66 6.78 2.27
C SER A 88 4.78 7.77 1.13
N GLY A 89 3.77 8.63 0.96
CA GLY A 89 3.68 9.51 -0.19
C GLY A 89 2.80 10.72 0.05
N ARG A 90 2.59 11.50 -1.01
CA ARG A 90 1.72 12.68 -1.01
C ARG A 90 0.81 12.69 -2.22
N ILE A 91 -0.41 13.17 -2.02
CA ILE A 91 -1.34 13.49 -3.10
C ILE A 91 -0.89 14.81 -3.73
N PHE A 92 -0.77 14.85 -5.05
CA PHE A 92 -0.28 16.05 -5.74
C PHE A 92 -1.23 16.57 -6.81
N LYS A 93 -2.23 15.78 -7.22
CA LYS A 93 -3.19 16.19 -8.26
C LYS A 93 -4.50 15.43 -8.12
N PHE A 94 -5.60 16.14 -8.39
CA PHE A 94 -6.88 15.53 -8.73
C PHE A 94 -7.23 15.80 -10.18
N GLU A 95 -8.02 14.91 -10.76
CA GLU A 95 -8.61 15.10 -12.08
C GLU A 95 -10.08 14.71 -12.04
N GLU A 96 -10.94 15.66 -12.37
CA GLU A 96 -12.38 15.48 -12.39
C GLU A 96 -12.79 14.76 -13.68
N LEU A 97 -13.37 13.57 -13.56
CA LEU A 97 -13.87 12.81 -14.72
C LEU A 97 -15.35 13.10 -14.98
N SER A 98 -16.14 13.31 -13.91
CA SER A 98 -17.57 13.60 -13.98
C SER A 98 -18.07 14.26 -12.68
N SER A 99 -19.38 14.47 -12.54
CA SER A 99 -19.95 14.99 -11.28
C SER A 99 -19.66 14.06 -10.10
N GLU A 100 -19.72 12.74 -10.30
CA GLU A 100 -19.58 11.74 -9.24
C GLU A 100 -18.19 11.09 -9.17
N ARG A 101 -17.39 11.11 -10.24
CA ARG A 101 -16.09 10.40 -10.29
C ARG A 101 -14.91 11.33 -10.45
N ARG A 102 -13.82 11.05 -9.72
CA ARG A 102 -12.53 11.72 -9.85
C ARG A 102 -11.36 10.75 -9.78
N THR A 103 -10.21 11.15 -10.32
CA THR A 103 -8.93 10.46 -10.20
C THR A 103 -8.04 11.19 -9.20
N VAL A 104 -7.51 10.43 -8.23
CA VAL A 104 -6.52 10.91 -7.26
C VAL A 104 -5.14 10.45 -7.69
N TYR A 105 -4.22 11.39 -7.84
CA TYR A 105 -2.82 11.10 -8.14
C TYR A 105 -1.95 11.31 -6.89
N ALA A 106 -1.16 10.29 -6.58
CA ALA A 106 -0.19 10.35 -5.49
C ALA A 106 1.19 9.86 -5.93
N SER A 107 2.22 10.38 -5.26
CA SER A 107 3.62 10.03 -5.47
C SER A 107 4.21 9.46 -4.19
N PHE A 108 4.90 8.32 -4.33
CA PHE A 108 5.63 7.63 -3.27
C PHE A 108 7.11 7.59 -3.65
N GLY A 109 7.82 8.71 -3.49
CA GLY A 109 9.25 8.80 -3.84
C GLY A 109 9.55 8.56 -5.33
N GLY A 110 8.61 8.89 -6.22
CA GLY A 110 8.73 8.64 -7.66
C GLY A 110 7.91 7.46 -8.18
N LEU A 111 7.41 6.58 -7.31
CA LEU A 111 6.40 5.58 -7.67
C LEU A 111 5.02 6.24 -7.72
N MET A 112 4.32 6.13 -8.84
CA MET A 112 3.05 6.82 -9.07
C MET A 112 1.85 5.95 -8.72
N MET A 113 0.79 6.60 -8.26
CA MET A 113 -0.55 6.03 -8.15
C MET A 113 -1.55 6.92 -8.89
N ALA A 114 -2.51 6.30 -9.56
CA ALA A 114 -3.76 6.91 -9.99
C ALA A 114 -4.91 6.03 -9.49
N LEU A 115 -5.75 6.58 -8.61
CA LEU A 115 -6.96 5.91 -8.09
C LEU A 115 -8.19 6.67 -8.60
N THR A 116 -8.95 6.03 -9.49
CA THR A 116 -10.19 6.57 -10.02
C THR A 116 -11.36 5.94 -9.29
N ALA A 117 -12.15 6.73 -8.56
CA ALA A 117 -13.29 6.22 -7.79
C ALA A 117 -14.43 7.27 -7.72
N ASP A 118 -15.56 6.84 -7.16
CA ASP A 118 -16.64 7.74 -6.78
C ASP A 118 -16.18 8.68 -5.65
N LYS A 119 -16.51 9.97 -5.75
CA LYS A 119 -16.15 11.02 -4.80
C LYS A 119 -16.61 10.70 -3.38
N GLN A 120 -17.68 9.93 -3.22
CA GLN A 120 -18.18 9.51 -1.90
C GLN A 120 -17.17 8.63 -1.14
N PHE A 121 -16.35 7.83 -1.83
CA PHE A 121 -15.39 6.92 -1.20
C PHE A 121 -14.01 7.52 -1.01
N ILE A 122 -13.70 8.60 -1.71
CA ILE A 122 -12.38 9.26 -1.68
C ILE A 122 -12.50 10.72 -1.28
N GLY A 123 -13.62 11.15 -0.69
CA GLY A 123 -13.93 12.56 -0.39
C GLY A 123 -12.98 13.19 0.60
N ASP A 124 -12.49 12.41 1.56
CA ASP A 124 -11.58 12.87 2.62
C ASP A 124 -10.12 13.05 2.15
N LEU A 125 -9.83 12.76 0.87
CA LEU A 125 -8.51 12.96 0.28
C LEU A 125 -8.34 14.40 -0.23
N GLU A 126 -7.22 15.03 0.16
CA GLU A 126 -6.89 16.42 -0.16
C GLU A 126 -5.54 16.55 -0.87
N ILE A 127 -5.31 17.69 -1.54
CA ILE A 127 -4.00 17.99 -2.19
C ILE A 127 -2.96 18.21 -1.09
N ASP A 128 -1.72 17.82 -1.35
CA ASP A 128 -0.57 17.90 -0.44
C ASP A 128 -0.69 17.03 0.83
N MET A 129 -1.78 16.29 0.97
CA MET A 129 -2.01 15.35 2.06
C MET A 129 -0.96 14.24 2.05
N LYS A 130 -0.31 14.03 3.19
CA LYS A 130 0.56 12.87 3.43
C LYS A 130 -0.31 11.64 3.60
N ILE A 131 -0.02 10.60 2.82
CA ILE A 131 -0.76 9.35 2.84
C ILE A 131 0.19 8.16 2.93
N TYR A 132 -0.31 7.09 3.54
CA TYR A 132 0.33 5.79 3.58
C TYR A 132 -0.51 4.81 2.79
N LEU A 133 0.11 4.11 1.84
CA LEU A 133 -0.48 3.01 1.11
C LEU A 133 -0.03 1.71 1.74
N LEU A 134 -0.98 0.90 2.18
CA LEU A 134 -0.76 -0.41 2.76
C LEU A 134 -1.34 -1.45 1.81
N THR A 135 -0.55 -2.45 1.45
CA THR A 135 -1.01 -3.51 0.54
C THR A 135 -0.51 -4.88 0.95
N LYS A 136 -1.29 -5.89 0.57
CA LYS A 136 -0.94 -7.30 0.71
C LYS A 136 -1.52 -8.08 -0.45
N SER A 137 -0.83 -9.15 -0.82
CA SER A 137 -1.40 -10.14 -1.72
C SER A 137 -2.64 -10.78 -1.08
N ASP A 138 -3.71 -10.97 -1.87
CA ASP A 138 -4.79 -11.85 -1.43
C ASP A 138 -4.33 -13.30 -1.61
N SER A 139 -3.46 -13.72 -0.72
CA SER A 139 -3.11 -15.12 -0.57
C SER A 139 -4.34 -15.83 -0.02
N LYS A 140 -5.12 -16.48 -0.90
CA LYS A 140 -6.03 -17.55 -0.44
C LYS A 140 -5.21 -18.41 0.50
N ARG A 141 -5.63 -18.52 1.76
CA ARG A 141 -5.09 -19.53 2.67
C ARG A 141 -5.40 -20.88 2.04
N VAL A 142 -4.50 -21.34 1.18
CA VAL A 142 -4.43 -22.75 0.83
C VAL A 142 -4.25 -23.43 2.18
N LYS A 143 -5.21 -24.27 2.59
CA LYS A 143 -5.00 -25.23 3.68
C LYS A 143 -3.85 -26.14 3.21
N ARG A 144 -2.61 -25.68 3.34
CA ARG A 144 -1.41 -26.46 3.08
C ARG A 144 -1.34 -27.46 4.22
N ASN A 145 -1.59 -28.73 3.90
CA ASN A 145 -1.06 -29.83 4.69
C ASN A 145 0.43 -29.54 4.93
N GLN A 146 0.82 -29.66 6.20
CA GLN A 146 2.13 -29.30 6.71
C GLN A 146 3.23 -29.99 5.91
N GLY A 147 4.26 -29.22 5.53
CA GLY A 147 5.49 -29.77 4.96
C GLY A 147 6.17 -28.89 3.92
N SER A 148 6.57 -27.64 4.25
CA SER A 148 7.60 -26.92 3.47
C SER A 148 8.26 -25.82 4.31
N SER A 149 9.59 -25.75 4.21
CA SER A 149 10.60 -25.22 5.13
C SER A 149 10.45 -23.79 5.71
N GLU A 150 10.74 -23.67 7.02
CA GLU A 150 10.73 -22.43 7.81
C GLU A 150 11.87 -21.45 7.47
N LEU A 151 12.95 -21.94 6.83
CA LEU A 151 14.15 -21.16 6.52
C LEU A 151 13.91 -20.04 5.47
N SER A 152 12.96 -20.22 4.53
CA SER A 152 12.64 -19.20 3.51
C SER A 152 11.78 -18.04 4.04
N LYS A 153 11.09 -18.24 5.18
CA LYS A 153 10.25 -17.19 5.79
C LYS A 153 11.05 -16.26 6.69
N ALA A 154 12.08 -16.79 7.36
CA ALA A 154 12.95 -16.00 8.25
C ALA A 154 13.76 -14.94 7.48
N GLY A 155 14.30 -15.29 6.30
CA GLY A 155 15.03 -14.35 5.45
C GLY A 155 14.18 -13.16 4.97
N ARG A 156 12.96 -13.43 4.48
CA ARG A 156 12.01 -12.38 4.05
C ARG A 156 11.59 -11.46 5.19
N LYS A 157 11.44 -12.00 6.39
CA LYS A 157 11.10 -11.23 7.59
C LYS A 157 12.24 -10.24 7.91
N LEU A 158 13.50 -10.67 7.82
CA LEU A 158 14.67 -9.83 8.07
C LEU A 158 14.82 -8.68 7.07
N GLU A 159 14.54 -8.90 5.78
CA GLU A 159 14.60 -7.84 4.74
C GLU A 159 13.51 -6.77 4.92
N ILE A 160 12.30 -7.17 5.33
CA ILE A 160 11.24 -6.21 5.67
C ILE A 160 11.64 -5.38 6.90
N TYR A 161 12.31 -5.98 7.90
CA TYR A 161 12.80 -5.25 9.07
C TYR A 161 13.98 -4.32 8.74
N SER A 162 14.86 -4.66 7.80
CA SER A 162 15.95 -3.77 7.38
C SER A 162 15.40 -2.55 6.63
N HIS A 163 14.47 -2.77 5.70
CA HIS A 163 13.84 -1.69 4.96
C HIS A 163 12.99 -0.78 5.86
N ARG A 164 12.33 -1.36 6.88
CA ARG A 164 11.64 -0.60 7.94
C ARG A 164 12.61 0.30 8.73
N ARG A 165 13.83 -0.16 9.01
CA ARG A 165 14.85 0.65 9.70
C ARG A 165 15.36 1.80 8.83
N GLU A 166 15.53 1.57 7.53
CA GLU A 166 15.94 2.63 6.58
C GLU A 166 14.89 3.73 6.49
N ILE A 167 13.61 3.37 6.37
CA ILE A 167 12.49 4.33 6.37
C ILE A 167 12.42 5.10 7.69
N GLN A 168 12.68 4.45 8.83
CA GLN A 168 12.72 5.11 10.13
C GLN A 168 13.88 6.10 10.26
N GLN A 169 15.05 5.79 9.69
CA GLN A 169 16.21 6.67 9.71
C GLN A 169 16.02 7.88 8.79
N SER A 170 15.39 7.71 7.62
CA SER A 170 15.10 8.83 6.71
C SER A 170 14.06 9.80 7.29
N ILE A 171 13.07 9.30 8.04
CA ILE A 171 12.05 10.16 8.67
C ILE A 171 12.66 11.03 9.79
N HIS A 172 13.67 10.53 10.52
CA HIS A 172 14.36 11.32 11.56
C HIS A 172 15.32 12.38 11.01
N GLN A 173 15.76 12.27 9.76
CA GLN A 173 16.67 13.26 9.16
C GLN A 173 15.95 14.44 8.48
N GLU A 174 14.63 14.36 8.28
CA GLU A 174 13.82 15.47 7.74
C GLU A 174 13.20 16.37 8.83
N GLU A 175 13.43 16.06 10.13
CA GLU A 175 12.92 16.83 11.28
C GLU A 175 14.00 17.65 12.02
N GLU A 176 15.24 17.75 11.48
CA GLU A 176 16.24 18.78 11.83
C GLU A 176 16.42 19.79 10.69
#